data_AF-A0A7I8MXQ8-F1
#
_entry.id   AF-A0A7I8MXQ8-F1
#
_cell.length_a   1.000
_cell.length_b   1.000
_cell.length_c   1.000
_cell.angle_alpha   90.00
_cell.angle_beta   90.00
_cell.angle_gamma   90.00
#
_symmetry.space_group_name_H-M   'P 1'
#
loop_
_entity.id
_entity.type
_entity.pdbx_description
1 polymer ?
#
loop_
_entity_poly.entity_id
_entity_poly.type
_entity_poly.pdbx_seq_one_letter_code
_entity_poly.pdbx_strand_id
1 'polypeptide(L)'
;MASQPMELKTAAFWAPAFLVATSMGGIQALSRSFFGRLIPPERSAEFFGFYNIFGKFATIIGPFLMGIISRMTGDSRYGILSILILFVAGGVALIIVDKSPPDA
;
A
#
# COMPACT_ATOMS: atom_id res chain seq x y z
N MET A 1 6.18 24.32 -26.48
CA MET A 1 5.75 23.30 -25.51
C MET A 1 5.28 22.11 -26.32
N ALA A 2 6.20 21.16 -26.59
CA ALA A 2 6.15 20.26 -27.74
C ALA A 2 4.94 19.30 -27.72
N SER A 3 4.34 19.14 -28.90
CA SER A 3 3.34 18.13 -29.25
C SER A 3 3.95 16.73 -29.17
N GLN A 4 4.08 16.20 -27.95
CA GLN A 4 4.43 14.79 -27.73
C GLN A 4 3.38 13.91 -28.43
N PRO A 5 3.78 12.85 -29.15
CA PRO A 5 2.84 11.96 -29.83
C PRO A 5 1.86 11.36 -28.81
N MET A 6 0.57 11.33 -29.15
CA MET A 6 -0.50 10.84 -28.26
C MET A 6 -0.23 9.41 -27.74
N GLU A 7 0.50 8.60 -28.50
CA GLU A 7 0.96 7.28 -28.10
C GLU A 7 1.94 7.29 -26.93
N LEU A 8 2.91 8.23 -26.89
CA LEU A 8 3.89 8.31 -25.81
C LEU A 8 3.23 8.69 -24.47
N LYS A 9 2.23 9.59 -24.51
CA LYS A 9 1.46 9.96 -23.31
C LYS A 9 0.64 8.78 -22.78
N THR A 10 0.04 8.02 -23.68
CA THR A 10 -0.73 6.83 -23.34
C THR A 10 0.17 5.74 -22.74
N ALA A 11 1.32 5.47 -23.37
CA ALA A 11 2.30 4.52 -22.87
C ALA A 11 2.87 4.93 -21.50
N ALA A 12 3.21 6.21 -21.32
CA ALA A 12 3.72 6.76 -20.05
C ALA A 12 2.70 6.68 -18.91
N PHE A 13 1.40 6.63 -19.21
CA PHE A 13 0.35 6.42 -18.22
C PHE A 13 0.14 4.92 -17.93
N TRP A 14 0.02 4.10 -18.96
CA TRP A 14 -0.29 2.67 -18.81
C TRP A 14 0.85 1.84 -18.26
N ALA A 15 2.11 2.16 -18.58
CA ALA A 15 3.27 1.42 -18.08
C ALA A 15 3.36 1.42 -16.53
N PRO A 16 3.36 2.57 -15.83
CA PRO A 16 3.33 2.57 -14.36
C PRO A 16 2.01 2.02 -13.80
N ALA A 17 0.87 2.25 -14.47
CA ALA A 17 -0.41 1.70 -14.02
C ALA A 17 -0.40 0.16 -13.99
N PHE A 18 0.15 -0.48 -15.02
CA PHE A 18 0.31 -1.93 -15.08
C PHE A 18 1.25 -2.45 -13.98
N LEU A 19 2.41 -1.80 -13.82
CA LEU A 19 3.38 -2.16 -12.78
C LEU A 19 2.77 -2.09 -11.38
N VAL A 20 2.03 -1.03 -11.08
CA VAL A 20 1.33 -0.84 -9.81
C VAL A 20 0.26 -1.91 -9.64
N ALA A 21 -0.57 -2.18 -10.66
CA ALA A 21 -1.64 -3.17 -10.58
C ALA A 21 -1.12 -4.58 -10.26
N THR A 22 -0.10 -5.04 -10.99
CA THR A 22 0.51 -6.36 -10.76
C THR A 22 1.15 -6.45 -9.38
N SER A 23 1.92 -5.43 -9.00
CA SER A 23 2.59 -5.39 -7.69
C SER A 23 1.58 -5.38 -6.54
N MET A 24 0.52 -4.57 -6.66
CA MET A 24 -0.52 -4.43 -5.64
C MET A 24 -1.35 -5.70 -5.45
N GLY A 25 -1.60 -6.46 -6.53
CA GLY A 25 -2.24 -7.78 -6.44
C GLY A 25 -1.36 -8.80 -5.72
N GLY A 26 -0.08 -8.86 -6.09
CA GLY A 26 0.89 -9.77 -5.45
C GLY A 26 1.09 -9.49 -3.96
N ILE A 27 1.27 -8.22 -3.59
CA ILE A 27 1.46 -7.81 -2.19
C ILE A 27 0.22 -8.16 -1.35
N GLN A 28 -0.99 -7.92 -1.85
CA GLN A 28 -2.22 -8.25 -1.12
C GLN A 28 -2.38 -9.75 -0.90
N ALA A 29 -2.08 -10.57 -1.91
CA ALA A 29 -2.15 -12.03 -1.79
C ALA A 29 -1.10 -12.58 -0.80
N LEU A 30 0.14 -12.10 -0.91
CA LEU A 30 1.24 -12.50 -0.03
C LEU A 30 0.98 -12.09 1.43
N SER A 31 0.51 -10.87 1.66
CA SER A 31 0.17 -10.36 2.99
C SER A 31 -0.85 -11.28 3.68
N ARG A 32 -1.94 -11.62 3.00
CA ARG A 32 -3.00 -12.46 3.57
C ARG A 32 -2.55 -13.90 3.81
N SER A 33 -1.79 -14.49 2.88
CA SER A 33 -1.27 -15.84 3.00
C SER A 33 -0.25 -15.97 4.14
N PHE A 34 0.69 -15.01 4.22
CA PHE A 34 1.68 -14.95 5.28
C PHE A 34 1.04 -14.79 6.65
N PHE A 35 0.09 -13.86 6.79
CA PHE A 35 -0.66 -13.66 8.03
C PHE A 35 -1.40 -14.94 8.46
N GLY A 36 -2.03 -15.64 7.53
CA GLY A 36 -2.71 -16.91 7.80
C GLY A 36 -1.80 -18.03 8.33
N ARG A 37 -0.49 -18.00 8.00
CA ARG A 37 0.50 -18.95 8.53
C ARG A 37 1.01 -18.58 9.93
N LEU A 38 0.88 -17.32 10.33
CA LEU A 38 1.40 -16.81 11.60
C LEU A 38 0.38 -16.93 12.75
N ILE A 39 -0.91 -16.88 12.43
CA ILE A 39 -1.98 -16.84 13.44
C ILE A 39 -2.36 -18.24 13.93
N PRO A 40 -2.76 -18.39 15.20
CA PRO A 40 -3.24 -19.67 15.73
C PRO A 40 -4.55 -20.10 15.06
N PRO A 41 -4.68 -21.36 14.63
CA PRO A 41 -5.83 -21.82 13.85
C PRO A 41 -7.15 -21.75 14.65
N GLU A 42 -7.10 -21.96 15.97
CA GLU A 42 -8.25 -21.94 16.88
C GLU A 42 -8.88 -20.54 17.01
N ARG A 43 -8.09 -19.48 16.77
CA ARG A 43 -8.54 -18.08 16.86
C ARG A 43 -8.39 -17.32 15.55
N SER A 44 -8.26 -18.03 14.43
CA SER A 44 -8.03 -17.45 13.11
C SER A 44 -9.04 -16.35 12.74
N ALA A 45 -10.33 -16.53 13.08
CA ALA A 45 -11.38 -15.55 12.83
C ALA A 45 -11.18 -14.22 13.59
N GLU A 46 -10.70 -14.27 14.83
CA GLU A 46 -10.43 -13.08 15.66
C GLU A 46 -9.28 -12.26 15.08
N PHE A 47 -8.16 -12.94 14.75
CA PHE A 47 -7.00 -12.30 14.13
C PHE A 47 -7.29 -11.75 12.73
N PHE A 48 -8.03 -12.47 11.89
CA PHE A 48 -8.49 -11.94 10.61
C PHE A 48 -9.49 -10.78 10.76
N GLY A 49 -10.26 -10.75 11.85
CA GLY A 49 -11.08 -9.61 12.25
C GLY A 49 -10.24 -8.35 12.46
N PHE A 50 -9.17 -8.45 13.25
CA PHE A 50 -8.21 -7.35 13.42
C PHE A 50 -7.53 -6.95 12.11
N TYR A 51 -7.06 -7.92 11.30
CA TYR A 51 -6.48 -7.65 9.98
C TYR A 51 -7.42 -6.80 9.10
N ASN A 52 -8.72 -7.14 9.08
CA ASN A 52 -9.72 -6.40 8.31
C ASN A 52 -9.95 -4.97 8.85
N ILE A 53 -9.92 -4.79 10.18
CA ILE A 53 -10.03 -3.46 10.81
C ILE A 53 -8.87 -2.56 10.35
N PHE A 54 -7.63 -3.06 10.38
CA PHE A 54 -6.47 -2.32 9.87
C PHE A 54 -6.60 -1.96 8.39
N GLY A 55 -7.12 -2.89 7.57
CA GLY A 55 -7.43 -2.61 6.16
C GLY A 55 -8.39 -1.44 5.99
N LYS A 56 -9.47 -1.37 6.79
CA LYS A 56 -10.42 -0.25 6.76
C LYS A 56 -9.78 1.08 7.16
N PHE A 57 -8.91 1.07 8.18
CA PHE A 57 -8.15 2.26 8.55
C PHE A 57 -7.26 2.74 7.41
N ALA A 58 -6.57 1.84 6.70
CA ALA A 58 -5.76 2.20 5.55
C ALA A 58 -6.59 2.86 4.43
N THR A 59 -7.80 2.36 4.17
CA THR A 59 -8.75 2.96 3.19
C THR A 59 -9.20 4.37 3.58
N ILE A 60 -9.19 4.73 4.86
CA ILE A 60 -9.55 6.07 5.33
C ILE A 60 -8.33 6.99 5.34
N ILE A 61 -7.22 6.54 5.93
CA ILE A 61 -6.01 7.35 6.14
C ILE A 61 -5.36 7.74 4.81
N GLY A 62 -5.30 6.84 3.83
CA GLY A 62 -4.66 7.12 2.54
C GLY A 62 -5.30 8.31 1.79
N PRO A 63 -6.61 8.25 1.46
CA PRO A 63 -7.32 9.35 0.82
C PRO A 63 -7.35 10.62 1.67
N PHE A 64 -7.46 10.49 3.00
CA PHE A 64 -7.43 11.63 3.91
C PHE A 64 -6.11 12.39 3.83
N LEU A 65 -4.98 11.68 3.89
CA LEU A 65 -3.65 12.27 3.77
C LEU A 65 -3.43 12.91 2.39
N MET A 66 -3.77 12.19 1.32
CA MET A 66 -3.68 12.71 -0.05
C MET A 66 -4.54 13.96 -0.22
N GLY A 67 -5.77 13.97 0.31
CA GLY A 67 -6.70 15.10 0.22
C GLY A 67 -6.21 16.35 0.96
N ILE A 68 -5.71 16.18 2.19
CA ILE A 68 -5.15 17.29 2.98
C ILE A 68 -3.93 17.89 2.27
N ILE A 69 -2.97 17.06 1.88
CA ILE A 69 -1.73 17.54 1.25
C ILE A 69 -2.04 18.17 -0.12
N SER A 70 -2.92 17.58 -0.93
CA SER A 70 -3.35 18.17 -2.20
C SER A 70 -3.99 19.54 -2.00
N ARG A 71 -4.85 19.69 -0.97
CA ARG A 71 -5.51 20.96 -0.66
C ARG A 71 -4.51 22.02 -0.18
N MET A 72 -3.56 21.65 0.67
CA MET A 72 -2.55 22.57 1.21
C MET A 72 -1.56 23.03 0.14
N THR A 73 -1.15 22.12 -0.75
CA THR A 73 -0.11 22.42 -1.75
C THR A 73 -0.68 22.97 -3.05
N GLY A 74 -1.99 22.78 -3.30
CA GLY A 74 -2.66 23.18 -4.54
C GLY A 74 -2.34 22.30 -5.76
N ASP A 75 -1.48 21.27 -5.61
CA ASP A 75 -1.10 20.34 -6.67
C ASP A 75 -1.23 18.88 -6.18
N SER A 76 -1.98 18.09 -6.94
CA SER A 76 -2.30 16.69 -6.65
C SER A 76 -1.10 15.75 -6.70
N ARG A 77 0.00 16.15 -7.36
CA ARG A 77 1.25 15.38 -7.40
C ARG A 77 1.85 15.24 -6.00
N TYR A 78 1.84 16.32 -5.21
CA TYR A 78 2.31 16.27 -3.82
C TYR A 78 1.35 15.47 -2.92
N GLY A 79 0.05 15.45 -3.25
CA GLY A 79 -0.92 14.57 -2.63
C GLY A 79 -0.57 13.10 -2.78
N ILE A 80 -0.29 12.65 -4.02
CA ILE A 80 0.12 11.25 -4.27
C ILE A 80 1.45 10.95 -3.57
N LEU A 81 2.40 11.89 -3.60
CA LEU A 81 3.72 11.73 -2.97
C LEU A 81 3.63 11.55 -1.44
N SER A 82 2.60 12.12 -0.79
CA SER A 82 2.39 11.98 0.65
C SER A 82 2.23 10.53 1.11
N ILE A 83 1.75 9.64 0.23
CA ILE A 83 1.59 8.21 0.53
C ILE A 83 2.96 7.55 0.83
N LEU A 84 4.07 8.12 0.33
CA LEU A 84 5.42 7.65 0.68
C LEU A 84 5.68 7.68 2.19
N ILE A 85 5.07 8.61 2.94
CA ILE A 85 5.20 8.66 4.40
C ILE A 85 4.70 7.37 5.03
N LEU A 86 3.57 6.83 4.53
CA LEU A 86 3.00 5.56 5.01
C LEU A 86 3.88 4.36 4.61
N PHE A 87 4.44 4.38 3.39
CA PHE A 87 5.38 3.34 2.95
C PHE A 87 6.67 3.32 3.78
N VAL A 88 7.24 4.49 4.10
CA VAL A 88 8.43 4.59 4.94
C VAL A 88 8.11 4.12 6.36
N ALA A 89 6.99 4.56 6.95
CA ALA A 89 6.57 4.12 8.28
C ALA A 89 6.38 2.58 8.33
N GLY A 90 5.71 2.00 7.33
CA GLY A 90 5.54 0.56 7.22
C GLY A 90 6.86 -0.19 7.00
N GLY A 91 7.75 0.36 6.17
CA GLY A 91 9.09 -0.19 5.93
C GLY A 91 9.96 -0.20 7.18
N VAL A 92 9.94 0.89 7.97
CA VAL A 92 10.63 0.97 9.25
C VAL A 92 10.05 -0.06 10.24
N ALA A 93 8.72 -0.16 10.35
CA ALA A 93 8.09 -1.15 11.21
C ALA A 93 8.49 -2.59 10.85
N LEU A 94 8.60 -2.89 9.55
CA LEU A 94 9.02 -4.21 9.07
C LEU A 94 10.49 -4.53 9.37
N ILE A 95 11.36 -3.52 9.44
CA ILE A 95 12.77 -3.68 9.82
C ILE A 95 12.91 -3.91 11.33
N ILE A 96 12.04 -3.28 12.14
CA ILE A 96 12.06 -3.40 13.60
C ILE A 96 11.51 -4.77 14.06
N VAL A 97 10.56 -5.34 13.32
CA VAL A 97 9.99 -6.66 13.64
C VAL A 97 11.04 -7.75 13.44
N ASP A 98 11.32 -8.49 14.51
CA ASP A 98 12.22 -9.64 14.44
C ASP A 98 11.57 -10.80 13.68
N LYS A 99 12.37 -11.47 12.85
CA LYS A 99 11.94 -12.55 11.94
C LYS A 99 12.05 -13.94 12.58
N SER A 100 12.24 -14.03 13.88
CA SER A 100 12.40 -15.30 14.58
C SER A 100 11.08 -16.06 14.58
N PRO A 101 11.00 -17.25 13.93
CA PRO A 101 9.89 -18.15 14.14
C PRO A 101 9.93 -18.60 15.61
N PRO A 102 8.79 -18.62 16.33
CA PRO A 102 8.70 -19.24 17.64
C PRO A 102 8.46 -20.74 17.46
N ASP A 103 9.15 -21.47 16.59
CA ASP A 103 10.36 -22.23 16.92
C ASP A 103 11.00 -22.75 15.60
N ALA A 104 12.33 -22.82 15.53
CA ALA A 104 13.07 -23.64 14.55
C ALA A 104 13.90 -24.68 15.31
#